data_AF-A0A351JTM8-F1
#
_entry.id   AF-A0A351JTM8-F1
#
_cell.length_a   1.000
_cell.length_b   1.000
_cell.length_c   1.000
_cell.angle_alpha   90.00
_cell.angle_beta   90.00
_cell.angle_gamma   90.00
#
_symmetry.space_group_name_H-M   'P 1'
#
loop_
_entity.id
_entity.type
_entity.pdbx_description
1 polymer ?
#
loop_
_entity_poly.entity_id
_entity_poly.type
_entity_poly.pdbx_seq_one_letter_code
_entity_poly.pdbx_strand_id
1 'polypeptide(L)'
;MMYVENTVGSLSNLLVNPNSSYILGLWGADKYERTSSIGLSNTDLNLIRRFAEYLLSRFPKDRLRLRIYNGEVPKMFECLRSSCCRSSKNKLPAYHIYVNSRPLLREFRTALACRNLLVKTALDAYLAGRFDGDGSISAYRKYCRIVYGNCDDLVKDRLLLSDLKTSVYKYHKAGTYCLYFSEVTLDRFLERIKPYSLSNKLQ
;
A
#
# COMPACT_ATOMS: atom_id res chain seq x y z
N MET A 1 -12.00 -3.64 -34.75
CA MET A 1 -11.38 -2.91 -33.62
C MET A 1 -10.62 -3.93 -32.78
N MET A 2 -9.32 -4.07 -33.01
CA MET A 2 -8.49 -5.06 -32.33
C MET A 2 -8.32 -4.69 -30.86
N TYR A 3 -8.73 -5.59 -29.97
CA TYR A 3 -8.35 -5.56 -28.56
C TYR A 3 -6.84 -5.84 -28.47
N VAL A 4 -6.06 -4.81 -28.14
CA VAL A 4 -4.65 -4.98 -27.79
C VAL A 4 -4.60 -5.57 -26.39
N GLU A 5 -4.09 -6.80 -26.25
CA GLU A 5 -3.75 -7.41 -24.96
C GLU A 5 -2.61 -6.62 -24.31
N ASN A 6 -2.95 -5.76 -23.35
CA ASN A 6 -2.00 -4.88 -22.63
C ASN A 6 -1.36 -5.53 -21.38
N THR A 7 -1.33 -6.86 -21.27
CA THR A 7 -0.88 -7.56 -20.06
C THR A 7 0.63 -7.45 -19.80
N VAL A 8 1.44 -7.16 -20.82
CA VAL A 8 2.91 -7.06 -20.67
C VAL A 8 3.34 -5.64 -20.24
N GLY A 9 2.59 -4.60 -20.65
CA GLY A 9 2.90 -3.21 -20.33
C GLY A 9 2.50 -2.76 -18.92
N SER A 10 1.63 -3.50 -18.23
CA SER A 10 1.11 -3.08 -16.93
C SER A 10 1.97 -3.54 -15.75
N LEU A 11 2.56 -4.75 -15.83
CA LEU A 11 3.53 -5.24 -14.85
C LEU A 11 4.79 -4.37 -14.82
N SER A 12 5.30 -3.99 -15.99
CA SER A 12 6.47 -3.10 -16.09
C SER A 12 6.18 -1.75 -15.44
N ASN A 13 4.96 -1.22 -15.58
CA ASN A 13 4.60 0.05 -14.99
C ASN A 13 4.60 0.02 -13.45
N LEU A 14 4.09 -1.04 -12.81
CA LEU A 14 4.13 -1.20 -11.35
C LEU A 14 5.57 -1.31 -10.79
N LEU A 15 6.53 -1.74 -11.61
CA LEU A 15 7.93 -1.95 -11.19
C LEU A 15 8.88 -0.81 -11.59
N VAL A 16 8.47 0.07 -12.51
CA VAL A 16 9.33 1.13 -13.06
C VAL A 16 8.80 2.53 -12.76
N ASN A 17 7.48 2.74 -12.73
CA ASN A 17 6.89 4.05 -12.52
C ASN A 17 6.69 4.33 -11.02
N PRO A 18 7.29 5.39 -10.44
CA PRO A 18 7.20 5.67 -9.01
C PRO A 18 5.77 5.79 -8.48
N ASN A 19 4.85 6.43 -9.22
CA ASN A 19 3.45 6.55 -8.78
C ASN A 19 2.78 5.17 -8.69
N SER A 20 3.02 4.30 -9.66
CA SER A 20 2.45 2.95 -9.69
C SER A 20 3.10 2.04 -8.63
N SER A 21 4.41 2.18 -8.41
CA SER A 21 5.14 1.45 -7.38
C SER A 21 4.74 1.87 -5.96
N TYR A 22 4.44 3.15 -5.74
CA TYR A 22 3.81 3.61 -4.49
C TYR A 22 2.49 2.90 -4.23
N ILE A 23 1.63 2.77 -5.25
CA ILE A 23 0.35 2.05 -5.13
C ILE A 23 0.58 0.56 -4.83
N LEU A 24 1.59 -0.06 -5.44
CA LEU A 24 1.98 -1.44 -5.13
C LEU A 24 2.43 -1.59 -3.66
N GLY A 25 3.23 -0.64 -3.17
CA GLY A 25 3.68 -0.61 -1.77
C GLY A 25 2.52 -0.46 -0.81
N LEU A 26 1.63 0.50 -1.08
CA LEU A 26 0.43 0.74 -0.29
C LEU A 26 -0.50 -0.47 -0.28
N TRP A 27 -0.71 -1.12 -1.43
CA TRP A 27 -1.45 -2.39 -1.50
C TRP A 27 -0.77 -3.48 -0.68
N GLY A 28 0.56 -3.55 -0.74
CA GLY A 28 1.33 -4.52 0.03
C GLY A 28 1.12 -4.41 1.55
N ALA A 29 0.87 -3.20 2.07
CA ALA A 29 0.54 -2.95 3.46
C ALA A 29 -0.93 -3.30 3.77
N ASP A 30 -1.85 -2.64 3.07
CA ASP A 30 -3.28 -2.65 3.43
C ASP A 30 -4.18 -3.31 2.38
N LYS A 31 -3.71 -4.39 1.75
CA LYS A 31 -4.45 -5.08 0.69
C LYS A 31 -5.87 -5.46 1.13
N TYR A 32 -6.84 -5.04 0.32
CA TYR A 32 -8.14 -5.69 0.28
C TYR A 32 -8.19 -6.65 -0.89
N GLU A 33 -8.39 -7.93 -0.59
CA GLU A 33 -8.50 -8.99 -1.59
C GLU A 33 -9.69 -9.90 -1.24
N ARG A 34 -10.61 -10.09 -2.18
CA ARG A 34 -11.73 -11.02 -2.01
C ARG A 34 -12.14 -11.63 -3.35
N THR A 35 -11.90 -12.93 -3.51
CA THR A 35 -12.20 -13.68 -4.75
C THR A 35 -11.45 -13.10 -5.96
N SER A 36 -12.07 -12.18 -6.71
CA SER A 36 -11.49 -11.50 -7.87
C SER A 36 -11.40 -9.98 -7.68
N SER A 37 -11.73 -9.51 -6.47
CA SER A 37 -11.63 -8.10 -6.10
C SER A 37 -10.22 -7.76 -5.65
N ILE A 38 -9.73 -6.63 -6.14
CA ILE A 38 -8.52 -5.96 -5.68
C ILE A 38 -8.89 -4.57 -5.20
N GLY A 39 -8.33 -4.19 -4.07
CA GLY A 39 -8.57 -2.91 -3.44
C GLY A 39 -7.64 -2.62 -2.27
N LEU A 40 -7.96 -1.55 -1.55
CA LEU A 40 -7.29 -1.13 -0.33
C LEU A 40 -8.29 -1.09 0.82
N SER A 41 -7.87 -1.51 2.02
CA SER A 41 -8.63 -1.42 3.26
C SER A 41 -7.86 -0.58 4.28
N ASN A 42 -8.27 0.68 4.50
CA ASN A 42 -7.55 1.57 5.41
C ASN A 42 -8.53 2.53 6.11
N THR A 43 -8.10 3.11 7.25
CA THR A 43 -8.85 4.12 8.00
C THR A 43 -8.55 5.56 7.53
N ASP A 44 -7.39 5.78 6.90
CA ASP A 44 -6.96 7.05 6.34
C ASP A 44 -7.57 7.27 4.95
N LEU A 45 -8.42 8.30 4.86
CA LEU A 45 -9.10 8.69 3.63
C LEU A 45 -8.16 9.17 2.53
N ASN A 46 -6.98 9.72 2.86
CA ASN A 46 -6.01 10.17 1.86
C ASN A 46 -5.39 8.98 1.13
N LEU A 47 -5.10 7.89 1.84
CA LEU A 47 -4.59 6.66 1.24
C LEU A 47 -5.65 5.99 0.37
N ILE A 48 -6.90 5.97 0.84
CA ILE A 48 -8.06 5.49 0.08
C ILE A 48 -8.26 6.33 -1.19
N ARG A 49 -8.15 7.67 -1.10
CA ARG A 49 -8.21 8.57 -2.25
C ARG A 49 -7.13 8.24 -3.26
N ARG A 50 -5.90 8.12 -2.80
CA ARG A 50 -4.74 7.85 -3.66
C ARG A 50 -4.90 6.53 -4.42
N PHE A 51 -5.42 5.50 -3.75
CA PHE A 51 -5.72 4.24 -4.40
C PHE A 51 -6.92 4.33 -5.37
N ALA A 52 -7.96 5.10 -5.01
CA ALA A 52 -9.11 5.35 -5.88
C ALA A 52 -8.72 6.08 -7.17
N GLU A 53 -7.86 7.09 -7.10
CA GLU A 53 -7.31 7.81 -8.26
C GLU A 53 -6.61 6.86 -9.22
N TYR A 54 -5.77 5.96 -8.70
CA TYR A 54 -5.14 4.91 -9.49
C TYR A 54 -6.17 4.00 -10.18
N LEU A 55 -7.19 3.53 -9.45
CA LEU A 55 -8.24 2.70 -10.06
C LEU A 55 -9.05 3.47 -11.12
N LEU A 56 -9.38 4.74 -10.89
CA LEU A 56 -10.14 5.58 -11.81
C LEU A 56 -9.37 5.88 -13.11
N SER A 57 -8.03 5.88 -13.07
CA SER A 57 -7.21 5.97 -14.27
C SER A 57 -7.29 4.73 -15.18
N ARG A 58 -7.81 3.61 -14.66
CA ARG A 58 -7.86 2.30 -15.36
C ARG A 58 -9.27 1.80 -15.61
N PHE A 59 -10.24 2.25 -14.82
CA PHE A 59 -11.62 1.80 -14.86
C PHE A 59 -12.59 2.97 -14.73
N PRO A 60 -13.75 2.92 -15.40
CA PRO A 60 -14.77 3.94 -15.21
C PRO A 60 -15.35 3.89 -13.78
N LYS A 61 -15.81 5.04 -13.28
CA LYS A 61 -16.26 5.23 -11.89
C LYS A 61 -17.32 4.22 -11.42
N ASP A 62 -18.18 3.75 -12.32
CA ASP A 62 -19.26 2.82 -12.05
C ASP A 62 -18.77 1.38 -11.79
N ARG A 63 -17.51 1.07 -12.11
CA ARG A 63 -16.84 -0.20 -11.77
C ARG A 63 -16.31 -0.22 -10.34
N LEU A 64 -15.98 0.94 -9.79
CA LEU A 64 -15.42 1.05 -8.44
C LEU A 64 -16.53 0.88 -7.39
N ARG A 65 -16.16 0.28 -6.27
CA ARG A 65 -17.03 0.04 -5.12
C ARG A 65 -16.34 0.56 -3.89
N LEU A 66 -17.06 1.35 -3.09
CA LEU A 66 -16.63 1.79 -1.78
C LEU A 66 -17.50 1.10 -0.72
N ARG A 67 -16.87 0.41 0.23
CA ARG A 67 -17.56 -0.09 1.41
C ARG A 67 -17.03 0.63 2.64
N ILE A 68 -17.93 1.20 3.43
CA ILE A 68 -17.61 1.94 4.65
C ILE A 68 -18.11 1.14 5.85
N TYR A 69 -17.27 0.95 6.84
CA TYR A 69 -17.63 0.32 8.11
C TYR A 69 -17.66 1.37 9.21
N ASN A 70 -18.78 1.47 9.94
CA ASN A 70 -18.96 2.40 11.07
C ASN A 70 -18.68 3.87 10.72
N GLY A 71 -19.15 4.32 9.56
CA GLY A 71 -18.99 5.70 9.09
C GLY A 71 -19.95 6.02 7.96
N GLU A 72 -19.80 7.20 7.40
CA GLU A 72 -20.61 7.73 6.29
C GLU A 72 -19.80 7.81 5.01
N VAL A 73 -20.48 8.01 3.88
CA VAL A 73 -19.82 8.21 2.59
C VAL A 73 -19.12 9.58 2.61
N PRO A 74 -17.79 9.65 2.48
CA PRO A 74 -17.10 10.94 2.41
C PRO A 74 -17.51 11.68 1.14
N LYS A 75 -17.67 13.00 1.21
CA LYS A 75 -18.12 13.86 0.09
C LYS A 75 -17.36 13.61 -1.22
N MET A 76 -16.05 13.43 -1.13
CA MET A 76 -15.16 13.11 -2.26
C MET A 76 -15.46 11.80 -2.99
N PHE A 77 -16.28 10.92 -2.42
CA PHE A 77 -16.66 9.62 -2.98
C PHE A 77 -18.15 9.47 -3.24
N GLU A 78 -18.95 10.54 -3.13
CA GLU A 78 -20.40 10.51 -3.41
C GLU A 78 -20.72 10.02 -4.83
N CYS A 79 -19.81 10.21 -5.77
CA CYS A 79 -19.96 9.77 -7.15
C CYS A 79 -19.69 8.26 -7.37
N LEU A 80 -19.22 7.54 -6.34
CA LEU A 80 -18.91 6.11 -6.40
C LEU A 80 -20.06 5.28 -5.84
N ARG A 81 -20.21 4.04 -6.36
CA ARG A 81 -21.16 3.08 -5.79
C ARG A 81 -20.70 2.68 -4.39
N SER A 82 -21.40 3.16 -3.38
CA SER A 82 -21.01 3.06 -1.97
C SER A 82 -22.00 2.25 -1.15
N SER A 83 -21.51 1.54 -0.13
CA SER A 83 -22.34 0.83 0.85
C SER A 83 -21.83 1.04 2.27
N CYS A 84 -22.69 1.43 3.20
CA CYS A 84 -22.36 1.55 4.62
C CYS A 84 -22.73 0.26 5.37
N CYS A 85 -21.85 -0.17 6.26
CA CYS A 85 -21.98 -1.40 7.03
C CYS A 85 -21.65 -1.14 8.49
N ARG A 86 -22.27 -1.90 9.40
CA ARG A 86 -21.85 -1.95 10.81
C ARG A 86 -20.85 -3.08 11.02
N SER A 87 -19.80 -2.84 11.79
CA SER A 87 -18.82 -3.85 12.19
C SER A 87 -18.56 -3.74 13.69
N SER A 88 -18.72 -4.82 14.44
CA SER A 88 -18.34 -4.83 15.86
C SER A 88 -16.82 -4.84 16.08
N LYS A 89 -16.03 -5.12 15.04
CA LYS A 89 -14.56 -5.23 15.13
C LYS A 89 -13.84 -3.89 15.09
N ASN A 90 -14.45 -2.86 14.50
CA ASN A 90 -13.78 -1.58 14.28
C ASN A 90 -14.38 -0.52 15.19
N LYS A 91 -13.58 0.14 16.03
CA LYS A 91 -14.05 1.31 16.78
C LYS A 91 -14.09 2.58 15.93
N LEU A 92 -13.22 2.65 14.91
CA LEU A 92 -13.10 3.78 13.99
C LEU A 92 -13.70 3.43 12.61
N PRO A 93 -14.08 4.44 11.81
CA PRO A 93 -14.45 4.23 10.42
C PRO A 93 -13.34 3.53 9.64
N ALA A 94 -13.70 2.51 8.85
CA ALA A 94 -12.78 1.84 7.94
C ALA A 94 -13.36 1.80 6.54
N TYR A 95 -12.51 2.00 5.53
CA TYR A 95 -12.92 2.17 4.15
C TYR A 95 -12.26 1.12 3.27
N HIS A 96 -13.07 0.46 2.45
CA HIS A 96 -12.60 -0.51 1.46
C HIS A 96 -12.96 0.02 0.07
N ILE A 97 -11.96 0.49 -0.68
CA ILE A 97 -12.12 0.86 -2.09
C ILE A 97 -11.62 -0.29 -2.96
N TYR A 98 -12.44 -0.78 -3.88
CA TYR A 98 -12.06 -1.93 -4.71
C TYR A 98 -12.76 -1.96 -6.05
N VAL A 99 -12.22 -2.78 -6.94
CA VAL A 99 -12.82 -3.18 -8.22
C VAL A 99 -12.75 -4.68 -8.36
N ASN A 100 -13.74 -5.29 -8.99
CA ASN A 100 -13.66 -6.69 -9.40
C ASN A 100 -12.86 -6.78 -10.71
N SER A 101 -11.63 -7.30 -10.64
CA SER A 101 -10.73 -7.46 -11.78
C SER A 101 -9.65 -8.50 -11.46
N ARG A 102 -9.89 -9.76 -11.87
CA ARG A 102 -8.91 -10.83 -11.75
C ARG A 102 -7.59 -10.53 -12.49
N PRO A 103 -7.58 -9.89 -13.67
CA PRO A 103 -6.34 -9.49 -14.33
C PRO A 103 -5.51 -8.51 -13.48
N LEU A 104 -6.13 -7.47 -12.94
CA LEU A 104 -5.43 -6.49 -12.09
C LEU A 104 -4.91 -7.13 -10.80
N LEU A 105 -5.69 -8.03 -10.20
CA LEU A 105 -5.24 -8.77 -9.03
C LEU A 105 -4.00 -9.63 -9.33
N ARG A 106 -3.98 -10.33 -10.47
CA ARG A 106 -2.81 -11.11 -10.91
C ARG A 106 -1.60 -10.22 -11.15
N GLU A 107 -1.80 -9.08 -11.78
CA GLU A 107 -0.75 -8.09 -12.03
C GLU A 107 -0.09 -7.62 -10.72
N PHE A 108 -0.87 -7.20 -9.73
CA PHE A 108 -0.36 -6.76 -8.43
C PHE A 108 0.36 -7.87 -7.67
N ARG A 109 -0.19 -9.09 -7.66
CA ARG A 109 0.46 -10.24 -7.02
C ARG A 109 1.81 -10.57 -7.69
N THR A 110 1.86 -10.51 -9.02
CA THR A 110 3.08 -10.76 -9.79
C THR A 110 4.10 -9.66 -9.53
N ALA A 111 3.69 -8.40 -9.57
CA ALA A 111 4.55 -7.27 -9.27
C ALA A 111 5.11 -7.34 -7.85
N LEU A 112 4.27 -7.67 -6.86
CA LEU A 112 4.72 -7.84 -5.48
C LEU A 112 5.71 -9.00 -5.36
N ALA A 113 5.49 -10.12 -6.08
CA ALA A 113 6.44 -11.24 -6.09
C ALA A 113 7.78 -10.89 -6.75
N CYS A 114 7.77 -10.02 -7.77
CA CYS A 114 8.93 -9.58 -8.54
C CYS A 114 9.49 -8.22 -8.10
N ARG A 115 9.15 -7.73 -6.91
CA ARG A 115 9.57 -6.40 -6.42
C ARG A 115 11.08 -6.20 -6.28
N ASN A 116 11.86 -7.28 -6.30
CA ASN A 116 13.32 -7.21 -6.43
C ASN A 116 13.80 -6.61 -7.76
N LEU A 117 12.90 -6.45 -8.74
CA LEU A 117 13.16 -5.81 -10.02
C LEU A 117 12.79 -4.31 -10.04
N LEU A 118 12.39 -3.74 -8.91
CA LEU A 118 12.10 -2.31 -8.80
C LEU A 118 13.36 -1.49 -9.14
N VAL A 119 13.23 -0.54 -10.05
CA VAL A 119 14.30 0.47 -10.27
C VAL A 119 14.39 1.40 -9.06
N LYS A 120 15.52 2.08 -8.86
CA LYS A 120 15.78 2.84 -7.61
C LYS A 120 14.66 3.83 -7.23
N THR A 121 14.18 4.65 -8.17
CA THR A 121 13.10 5.62 -7.90
C THR A 121 11.76 4.94 -7.61
N ALA A 122 11.47 3.83 -8.29
CA ALA A 122 10.30 3.00 -8.02
C ALA A 122 10.38 2.27 -6.67
N LEU A 123 11.58 1.86 -6.25
CA LEU A 123 11.84 1.23 -4.96
C LEU A 123 11.57 2.20 -3.82
N ASP A 124 12.11 3.42 -3.89
CA ASP A 124 11.89 4.43 -2.85
C ASP A 124 10.40 4.78 -2.74
N ALA A 125 9.68 4.86 -3.87
CA ALA A 125 8.24 5.07 -3.89
C ALA A 125 7.44 3.86 -3.35
N TYR A 126 7.83 2.64 -3.70
CA TYR A 126 7.25 1.41 -3.13
C TYR A 126 7.40 1.39 -1.60
N LEU A 127 8.58 1.69 -1.09
CA LEU A 127 8.84 1.76 0.35
C LEU A 127 8.04 2.86 1.03
N ALA A 128 7.85 4.01 0.37
CA ALA A 128 6.96 5.07 0.85
C ALA A 128 5.51 4.56 0.99
N GLY A 129 4.98 3.86 -0.02
CA GLY A 129 3.64 3.26 0.05
C GLY A 129 3.51 2.22 1.16
N ARG A 130 4.52 1.36 1.34
CA ARG A 130 4.57 0.39 2.46
C ARG A 130 4.56 1.10 3.81
N PHE A 131 5.34 2.17 3.94
CA PHE A 131 5.46 2.95 5.16
C PHE A 131 4.19 3.76 5.46
N ASP A 132 3.51 4.29 4.46
CA ASP A 132 2.31 5.08 4.69
C ASP A 132 1.14 4.21 5.21
N GLY A 133 1.05 2.96 4.74
CA GLY A 133 0.09 1.99 5.26
C GLY A 133 0.46 1.45 6.64
N ASP A 134 1.62 0.79 6.76
CA ASP A 134 2.00 0.00 7.96
C ASP A 134 3.13 0.63 8.80
N GLY A 135 3.57 1.83 8.45
CA GLY A 135 4.71 2.51 9.06
C GLY A 135 4.36 3.39 10.25
N SER A 136 5.29 3.45 11.19
CA SER A 136 5.20 4.32 12.37
C SER A 136 6.57 4.85 12.77
N ILE A 137 6.61 6.09 13.25
CA ILE A 137 7.79 6.72 13.83
C ILE A 137 7.59 6.79 15.34
N SER A 138 8.63 6.47 16.10
CA SER A 138 8.62 6.66 17.55
C SER A 138 8.39 8.14 17.91
N ALA A 139 7.77 8.41 19.06
CA ALA A 139 7.45 9.77 19.49
C ALA A 139 8.69 10.70 19.55
N TYR A 140 9.84 10.15 19.92
CA TYR A 140 11.12 10.88 20.00
C TYR A 140 11.95 10.80 18.72
N ARG A 141 11.39 10.29 17.61
CA ARG A 141 12.10 10.08 16.33
C ARG A 141 13.44 9.32 16.48
N LYS A 142 13.53 8.38 17.42
CA LYS A 142 14.72 7.52 17.61
C LYS A 142 14.74 6.30 16.69
N TYR A 143 13.56 5.89 16.22
CA TYR A 143 13.41 4.80 15.28
C TYR A 143 12.09 4.94 14.52
N CYS A 144 12.00 4.23 13.40
CA CYS A 144 10.74 3.91 12.76
C CYS A 144 10.64 2.41 12.52
N ARG A 145 9.43 1.95 12.26
CA ARG A 145 9.16 0.54 11.93
C ARG A 145 8.09 0.43 10.86
N ILE A 146 8.15 -0.65 10.09
CA ILE A 146 7.08 -1.11 9.19
C ILE A 146 6.61 -2.47 9.70
N VAL A 147 5.30 -2.63 9.86
CA VAL A 147 4.68 -3.88 10.31
C VAL A 147 4.37 -4.79 9.13
N TYR A 148 4.47 -6.10 9.33
CA TYR A 148 4.22 -7.13 8.33
C TYR A 148 3.37 -8.25 8.96
N GLY A 149 2.37 -8.73 8.22
CA GLY A 149 1.58 -9.89 8.62
C GLY A 149 2.30 -11.23 8.41
N ASN A 150 3.39 -11.27 7.63
CA ASN A 150 4.16 -12.50 7.38
C ASN A 150 5.67 -12.21 7.28
N CYS A 151 6.47 -13.25 7.57
CA CYS A 151 7.93 -13.14 7.61
C CYS A 151 8.54 -13.02 6.21
N ASP A 152 7.99 -13.75 5.23
CA ASP A 152 8.54 -13.79 3.87
C ASP A 152 8.53 -12.42 3.21
N ASP A 153 7.43 -11.66 3.40
CA ASP A 153 7.34 -10.32 2.86
C ASP A 153 8.32 -9.36 3.53
N LEU A 154 8.49 -9.49 4.84
CA LEU A 154 9.48 -8.71 5.57
C LEU A 154 10.89 -9.00 5.07
N VAL A 155 11.26 -10.27 4.94
CA VAL A 155 12.61 -10.67 4.51
C VAL A 155 12.90 -10.15 3.10
N LYS A 156 11.94 -10.29 2.19
CA LYS A 156 12.08 -9.77 0.82
C LYS A 156 12.25 -8.25 0.82
N ASP A 157 11.44 -7.50 1.57
CA ASP A 157 11.56 -6.03 1.63
C ASP A 157 12.87 -5.59 2.31
N ARG A 158 13.33 -6.33 3.32
CA ARG A 158 14.64 -6.12 3.96
C ARG A 158 15.80 -6.28 2.98
N LEU A 159 15.73 -7.23 2.05
CA LEU A 159 16.76 -7.43 1.03
C LEU A 159 16.84 -6.23 0.07
N LEU A 160 15.73 -5.53 -0.19
CA LEU A 160 15.72 -4.30 -0.99
C LEU A 160 16.42 -3.12 -0.28
N LEU A 161 16.60 -3.25 1.03
CA LEU A 161 17.20 -2.26 1.93
C LEU A 161 18.59 -2.71 2.39
N SER A 162 19.31 -3.50 1.58
CA SER A 162 20.63 -4.02 1.96
C SER A 162 21.67 -2.94 2.26
N ASP A 163 21.47 -1.71 1.76
CA ASP A 163 22.31 -0.55 2.04
C ASP A 163 22.02 0.11 3.40
N LEU A 164 20.92 -0.26 4.07
CA LEU A 164 20.51 0.24 5.38
C LEU A 164 20.53 -0.88 6.42
N LYS A 165 21.21 -0.64 7.53
CA LYS A 165 21.22 -1.55 8.67
C LYS A 165 19.84 -1.58 9.35
N THR A 166 19.09 -2.64 9.10
CA THR A 166 17.77 -2.88 9.71
C THR A 166 17.77 -4.10 10.63
N SER A 167 16.90 -4.09 11.63
CA SER A 167 16.65 -5.23 12.52
C SER A 167 15.23 -5.76 12.35
N VAL A 168 15.05 -7.04 12.70
CA VAL A 168 13.75 -7.73 12.60
C VAL A 168 13.30 -8.10 14.00
N TYR A 169 12.04 -7.85 14.31
CA TYR A 169 11.45 -8.23 15.59
C TYR A 169 10.10 -8.92 15.36
N LYS A 170 9.82 -9.99 16.13
CA LYS A 170 8.56 -10.73 16.05
C LYS A 170 7.70 -10.45 17.27
N TYR A 171 6.50 -9.94 17.04
CA TYR A 171 5.48 -9.78 18.07
C TYR A 171 4.64 -11.05 18.21
N HIS A 172 5.07 -11.96 19.09
CA HIS A 172 4.43 -13.27 19.27
C HIS A 172 2.92 -13.23 19.51
N LYS A 173 2.44 -12.29 20.35
CA LYS A 173 1.01 -12.17 20.67
C LYS A 173 0.16 -11.70 19.48
N ALA A 174 0.70 -10.80 18.65
CA ALA A 174 -0.02 -10.24 17.50
C ALA A 174 0.16 -11.07 16.23
N GLY A 175 1.13 -12.00 16.21
CA GLY A 175 1.47 -12.76 15.01
C GLY A 175 2.12 -11.91 13.91
N THR A 176 2.64 -10.73 14.26
CA THR A 176 3.22 -9.77 13.30
C THR A 176 4.73 -9.71 13.41
N TYR A 177 5.35 -9.23 12.33
CA TYR A 177 6.78 -8.99 12.24
C TYR A 177 7.02 -7.51 11.98
N CYS A 178 8.10 -6.95 12.51
CA CYS A 178 8.45 -5.55 12.32
C CYS A 178 9.87 -5.43 11.79
N LEU A 179 10.01 -4.64 10.73
CA LEU A 179 11.29 -4.16 10.24
C LEU A 179 11.59 -2.83 10.92
N TYR A 180 12.69 -2.76 11.66
CA TYR A 180 13.11 -1.59 12.43
C TYR A 180 14.27 -0.86 11.78
N PHE A 181 14.16 0.47 11.74
CA PHE A 181 15.22 1.39 11.34
C PHE A 181 15.69 2.11 12.60
N SER A 182 16.95 1.88 12.99
CA SER A 182 17.54 2.56 14.14
C SER A 182 17.85 4.01 13.82
N GLU A 183 18.10 4.81 14.84
CA GLU A 183 18.52 6.21 14.77
C GLU A 183 19.60 6.45 13.70
N VAL A 184 20.60 5.57 13.63
CA VAL A 184 21.73 5.62 12.67
C VAL A 184 21.28 5.57 11.20
N THR A 185 20.16 4.89 10.92
CA THR A 185 19.65 4.68 9.55
C THR A 185 18.34 5.40 9.28
N LEU A 186 17.75 5.99 10.31
CA LEU A 186 16.41 6.54 10.28
C LEU A 186 16.34 7.68 9.27
N ASP A 187 17.17 8.71 9.43
CA ASP A 187 17.10 9.90 8.57
C ASP A 187 17.35 9.54 7.11
N ARG A 188 18.36 8.69 6.84
CA ARG A 188 18.62 8.17 5.49
C ARG A 188 17.41 7.45 4.90
N PHE A 189 16.69 6.66 5.68
CA PHE A 189 15.46 5.99 5.21
C PHE A 189 14.35 7.01 4.96
N LEU A 190 14.08 7.91 5.90
CA LEU A 190 13.00 8.87 5.80
C LEU A 190 13.23 9.85 4.64
N GLU A 191 14.45 10.33 4.44
CA GLU A 191 14.82 11.19 3.30
C GLU A 191 14.58 10.51 1.95
N ARG A 192 14.85 9.20 1.83
CA ARG A 192 14.61 8.44 0.59
C ARG A 192 13.13 8.38 0.24
N ILE A 193 12.26 8.16 1.23
CA ILE A 193 10.82 7.97 0.98
C ILE A 193 10.01 9.27 1.00
N LYS A 194 10.53 10.33 1.64
CA LYS A 194 9.85 11.63 1.80
C LYS A 194 9.28 12.23 0.50
N PRO A 195 9.97 12.17 -0.66
CA PRO A 195 9.42 12.73 -1.90
C PRO A 195 8.15 12.03 -2.42
N TYR A 196 7.88 10.80 -1.97
CA TYR A 196 6.78 9.97 -2.49
C TYR A 196 5.66 9.74 -1.47
N SER A 197 5.95 9.91 -0.19
CA SER A 197 5.02 9.66 0.91
C SER A 197 3.96 10.76 1.02
N LEU A 198 2.74 10.34 1.34
CA LEU A 198 1.62 11.20 1.74
C LEU A 198 1.57 11.43 3.25
N SER A 199 2.47 10.81 4.01
CA SER A 199 2.43 10.86 5.46
C SER A 199 2.98 12.19 6.00
N ASN A 200 2.13 12.92 6.71
CA ASN A 200 2.54 14.09 7.48
C ASN A 200 3.58 13.76 8.57
N LYS A 201 3.80 12.47 8.89
CA LYS A 201 4.82 12.01 9.84
C LYS A 201 6.25 12.35 9.38
N LEU A 202 6.45 12.58 8.08
CA LEU A 202 7.75 12.84 7.46
C LEU A 202 8.07 14.33 7.27
N GLN A 203 7.13 15.22 7.57
CA GLN A 203 7.34 16.66 7.48
C GLN A 203 8.32 17.14 8.55
#